data_AF-A0A0K2RUX3-F1
#
_entry.id   AF-A0A0K2RUX3-F1
#
_cell.length_a   1.000
_cell.length_b   1.000
_cell.length_c   1.000
_cell.angle_alpha   90.00
_cell.angle_beta   90.00
_cell.angle_gamma   90.00
#
_symmetry.space_group_name_H-M   'P 1'
#
loop_
_entity.id
_entity.type
_entity.pdbx_description
1 polymer ?
#
loop_
_entity_poly.entity_id
_entity_poly.type
_entity_poly.pdbx_seq_one_letter_code
_entity_poly.pdbx_strand_id
1 'polypeptide(L)'
;MNAQVEALKSLKQSGLYDLLTWSARAAFARTNDLYEEEAGHDQGVVGYLNYKHLLDLMDRATANGRFSLGEDVEGVATDVIQRGITPEAFRTMPALAPGTVKRSDYRDSPGWSSGSYRVLLQSFTLGKIDGINWARRSEAKRVIASQKASRDTPLFEAEDFGLSSPVDLSYVEDFEGVTLVAAHAHDPVTGQYEMYIGQSKNPAYRGDSCWQWREEILSGGNPSGGTHLDLPSLLPGDAATRAVDDIDVRIKTPNTGRRVGAADA
;
A
#
# COMPACT_ATOMS: atom_id res chain seq x y z
N MET A 1 8.10 -12.98 -26.83
CA MET A 1 8.60 -12.71 -25.47
C MET A 1 7.39 -12.31 -24.63
N ASN A 2 7.27 -12.79 -23.39
CA ASN A 2 6.07 -12.62 -22.54
C ASN A 2 6.04 -11.20 -21.94
N ALA A 3 4.91 -10.50 -22.01
CA ALA A 3 4.73 -9.13 -21.51
C ALA A 3 5.07 -9.00 -20.01
N GLN A 4 4.78 -10.03 -19.21
CA GLN A 4 5.21 -10.10 -17.80
C GLN A 4 6.74 -10.05 -17.67
N VAL A 5 7.46 -10.82 -18.48
CA VAL A 5 8.92 -10.91 -18.42
C VAL A 5 9.57 -9.60 -18.84
N GLU A 6 9.04 -8.94 -19.87
CA GLU A 6 9.51 -7.62 -20.32
C GLU A 6 9.26 -6.55 -19.25
N ALA A 7 8.07 -6.52 -18.66
CA ALA A 7 7.73 -5.59 -17.59
C ALA A 7 8.62 -5.78 -16.37
N LEU A 8 8.74 -7.01 -15.86
CA LEU A 8 9.59 -7.32 -14.70
C LEU A 8 11.07 -7.01 -14.98
N LYS A 9 11.55 -7.26 -16.20
CA LYS A 9 12.93 -6.90 -16.60
C LYS A 9 13.12 -5.39 -16.56
N SER A 10 12.20 -4.62 -17.15
CA SER A 10 12.29 -3.15 -17.15
C SER A 10 12.26 -2.56 -15.73
N LEU A 11 11.39 -3.08 -14.86
CA LEU A 11 11.28 -2.63 -13.47
C LEU A 11 12.51 -2.97 -12.63
N LYS A 12 13.15 -4.12 -12.87
CA LYS A 12 14.42 -4.48 -12.23
C LYS A 12 15.57 -3.61 -12.73
N GLN A 13 15.62 -3.34 -14.03
CA GLN A 13 16.66 -2.49 -14.62
C GLN A 13 16.62 -1.05 -14.10
N SER A 14 15.42 -0.52 -13.81
CA SER A 14 15.28 0.81 -13.23
C SER A 14 15.37 0.85 -11.70
N GLY A 15 15.47 -0.31 -11.05
CA GLY A 15 15.44 -0.43 -9.59
C GLY A 15 14.07 -0.20 -8.95
N LEU A 16 13.01 0.07 -9.73
CA LEU A 16 11.65 0.25 -9.20
C LEU A 16 11.11 -1.04 -8.55
N TYR A 17 11.50 -2.21 -9.07
CA TYR A 17 11.16 -3.50 -8.45
C TYR A 17 11.73 -3.60 -7.02
N ASP A 18 13.03 -3.39 -6.89
CA ASP A 18 13.72 -3.50 -5.59
C ASP A 18 13.27 -2.42 -4.62
N LEU A 19 12.94 -1.23 -5.14
CA LEU A 19 12.39 -0.13 -4.36
C LEU A 19 11.02 -0.45 -3.78
N LEU A 20 10.13 -1.06 -4.55
CA LEU A 20 8.81 -1.50 -4.05
C LEU A 20 8.97 -2.55 -2.96
N THR A 21 9.84 -3.55 -3.16
CA THR A 21 10.10 -4.58 -2.15
C THR A 21 10.70 -3.99 -0.87
N TRP A 22 11.68 -3.08 -0.98
CA TRP A 22 12.29 -2.42 0.17
C TRP A 22 11.29 -1.55 0.93
N SER A 23 10.57 -0.68 0.22
CA SER A 23 9.61 0.26 0.84
C SER A 23 8.48 -0.49 1.55
N ALA A 24 7.99 -1.60 0.99
CA ALA A 24 6.99 -2.43 1.64
C ALA A 24 7.50 -3.07 2.93
N ARG A 25 8.70 -3.68 2.91
CA ARG A 25 9.30 -4.24 4.12
C ARG A 25 9.47 -3.19 5.21
N ALA A 26 10.02 -2.03 4.86
CA ALA A 26 10.23 -0.95 5.82
C ALA A 26 8.90 -0.36 6.33
N ALA A 27 7.89 -0.23 5.47
CA ALA A 27 6.56 0.22 5.86
C ALA A 27 5.86 -0.75 6.82
N PHE A 28 5.86 -2.05 6.51
CA PHE A 28 5.22 -3.06 7.35
C PHE A 28 5.90 -3.19 8.72
N ALA A 29 7.23 -3.16 8.76
CA ALA A 29 7.97 -3.12 10.02
C ALA A 29 7.59 -1.89 10.85
N ARG A 30 7.50 -0.70 10.22
CA ARG A 30 7.11 0.52 10.92
C ARG A 30 5.68 0.49 11.44
N THR A 31 4.75 -0.08 10.67
CA THR A 31 3.36 -0.25 11.10
C THR A 31 3.26 -1.23 12.26
N ASN A 32 4.04 -2.32 12.27
CA ASN A 32 4.11 -3.23 13.43
C ASN A 32 4.58 -2.51 14.70
N ASP A 33 5.59 -1.65 14.61
CA ASP A 33 6.09 -0.90 15.77
C ASP A 33 5.07 0.11 16.33
N LEU A 34 4.12 0.58 15.51
CA LEU A 34 3.15 1.61 15.88
C LEU A 34 1.77 1.04 16.22
N TYR A 35 1.47 -0.18 15.78
CA TYR A 35 0.17 -0.81 15.99
C TYR A 35 0.02 -1.21 17.46
N GLU A 36 -1.15 -0.92 18.01
CA GLU A 36 -1.49 -1.18 19.42
C GLU A 36 -3.01 -1.33 19.49
N GLU A 37 -3.49 -2.57 19.53
CA GLU A 37 -4.92 -2.89 19.54
C GLU A 37 -5.61 -2.30 20.79
N GLU A 38 -4.95 -2.36 21.94
CA GLU A 38 -5.43 -1.79 23.21
C GLU A 38 -5.54 -0.25 23.17
N ALA A 39 -4.82 0.41 22.26
CA ALA A 39 -4.97 1.85 21.99
C ALA A 39 -6.11 2.18 21.02
N GLY A 40 -6.88 1.17 20.58
CA GLY A 40 -7.99 1.29 19.65
C GLY A 40 -7.58 1.30 18.18
N HIS A 41 -6.35 0.87 17.85
CA HIS A 41 -5.94 0.72 16.45
C HIS A 41 -6.69 -0.45 15.80
N ASP A 42 -7.38 -0.17 14.70
CA ASP A 42 -8.12 -1.15 13.91
C ASP A 42 -7.45 -1.39 12.54
N GLN A 43 -8.03 -2.29 11.74
CA GLN A 43 -7.55 -2.58 10.39
C GLN A 43 -7.60 -1.37 9.44
N GLY A 44 -8.47 -0.39 9.70
CA GLY A 44 -8.50 0.87 8.97
C GLY A 44 -7.26 1.72 9.22
N VAL A 45 -6.84 1.83 10.50
CA VAL A 45 -5.60 2.49 10.90
C VAL A 45 -4.39 1.81 10.25
N VAL A 46 -4.33 0.49 10.28
CA VAL A 46 -3.26 -0.30 9.64
C VAL A 46 -3.16 -0.01 8.14
N GLY A 47 -4.29 -0.09 7.44
CA GLY A 47 -4.34 0.19 6.01
C GLY A 47 -3.87 1.61 5.68
N TYR A 48 -4.27 2.59 6.48
CA TYR A 48 -3.88 3.99 6.31
C TYR A 48 -2.39 4.22 6.61
N LEU A 49 -1.87 3.70 7.72
CA LEU A 49 -0.45 3.82 8.09
C LEU A 49 0.45 3.19 7.05
N ASN A 50 0.16 1.95 6.62
CA ASN A 50 0.93 1.26 5.59
C ASN A 50 0.95 2.04 4.28
N TYR A 51 -0.21 2.53 3.83
CA TYR A 51 -0.31 3.36 2.63
C TYR A 51 0.54 4.63 2.73
N LYS A 52 0.48 5.34 3.87
CA LYS A 52 1.25 6.56 4.09
C LYS A 52 2.74 6.30 4.20
N HIS A 53 3.15 5.23 4.86
CA HIS A 53 4.56 4.84 4.98
C HIS A 53 5.14 4.41 3.64
N LEU A 54 4.43 3.58 2.86
CA LEU A 54 4.84 3.20 1.51
C LEU A 54 5.04 4.42 0.62
N LEU A 55 4.06 5.34 0.61
CA LEU A 55 4.14 6.57 -0.16
C LEU A 55 5.35 7.42 0.24
N ASP A 56 5.56 7.63 1.54
CA ASP A 56 6.70 8.41 2.04
C ASP A 56 8.03 7.78 1.66
N LEU A 57 8.18 6.47 1.85
CA LEU A 57 9.41 5.74 1.56
C LEU A 57 9.74 5.75 0.06
N MET A 58 8.75 5.55 -0.79
CA MET A 58 8.90 5.64 -2.25
C MET A 58 9.32 7.04 -2.68
N ASP A 59 8.61 8.08 -2.22
CA ASP A 59 8.94 9.47 -2.56
C ASP A 59 10.32 9.87 -2.05
N ARG A 60 10.68 9.42 -0.85
CA ARG A 60 11.99 9.65 -0.22
C ARG A 60 13.14 9.06 -1.02
N ALA A 61 13.05 7.79 -1.36
CA ALA A 61 14.11 7.09 -2.08
C ALA A 61 14.26 7.55 -3.54
N THR A 62 13.21 8.16 -4.10
CA THR A 62 13.19 8.66 -5.48
C THR A 62 13.38 10.17 -5.57
N ALA A 63 13.60 10.86 -4.45
CA ALA A 63 13.68 12.33 -4.35
C ALA A 63 12.47 13.03 -5.01
N ASN A 64 11.28 12.47 -4.80
CA ASN A 64 10.01 12.98 -5.31
C ASN A 64 9.17 13.62 -4.18
N GLY A 65 8.09 14.30 -4.54
CA GLY A 65 7.15 14.88 -3.58
C GLY A 65 7.84 15.90 -2.66
N ARG A 66 7.74 15.71 -1.34
CA ARG A 66 8.39 16.60 -0.35
C ARG A 66 9.92 16.48 -0.29
N PHE A 67 10.48 15.51 -1.00
CA PHE A 67 11.92 15.25 -1.06
C PHE A 67 12.54 15.72 -2.38
N SER A 68 11.77 16.38 -3.24
CA SER A 68 12.32 17.02 -4.44
C SER A 68 13.22 18.18 -4.05
N LEU A 69 14.35 18.28 -4.74
CA LEU A 69 15.21 19.45 -4.68
C LEU A 69 14.67 20.52 -5.62
N GLY A 70 14.75 21.78 -5.19
CA GLY A 70 14.63 22.89 -6.13
C GLY A 70 15.79 22.86 -7.11
N GLU A 71 15.58 23.39 -8.32
CA GLU A 71 16.58 23.38 -9.41
C GLU A 71 17.93 24.00 -9.01
N ASP A 72 17.94 24.86 -7.99
CA ASP A 72 19.11 25.60 -7.52
C ASP A 72 19.83 24.95 -6.31
N VAL A 73 19.43 23.76 -5.86
CA VAL A 73 20.03 23.11 -4.68
C VAL A 73 20.69 21.78 -5.07
N GLU A 74 22.02 21.74 -5.03
CA GLU A 74 22.76 20.49 -5.16
C GLU A 74 22.61 19.64 -3.89
N GLY A 75 21.99 18.47 -4.05
CA GLY A 75 21.94 17.41 -3.05
C GLY A 75 20.79 17.51 -2.05
N VAL A 76 20.12 16.37 -1.80
CA VAL A 76 19.27 16.24 -0.63
C VAL A 76 20.20 16.05 0.54
N ALA A 77 20.16 17.00 1.48
CA ALA A 77 20.88 16.87 2.73
C ALA A 77 20.49 15.51 3.35
N THR A 78 21.48 14.63 3.50
CA THR A 78 21.27 13.21 3.83
C THR A 78 20.48 13.02 5.12
N ASP A 79 20.57 13.99 6.03
CA ASP A 79 19.77 14.11 7.24
C ASP A 79 18.26 14.20 6.95
N VAL A 80 17.83 14.90 5.89
CA VAL A 80 16.42 15.00 5.49
C VAL A 80 15.89 13.63 5.03
N ILE A 81 16.68 12.89 4.24
CA ILE A 81 16.34 11.51 3.80
C ILE A 81 16.38 10.54 4.97
N GLN A 82 17.30 10.71 5.92
CA GLN A 82 17.37 9.82 7.08
C GLN A 82 16.26 10.08 8.10
N ARG A 83 15.74 11.31 8.16
CA ARG A 83 14.73 11.70 9.16
C ARG A 83 13.40 10.96 8.97
N GLY A 84 12.99 10.22 9.99
CA GLY A 84 11.69 9.55 10.05
C GLY A 84 11.70 8.11 9.56
N ILE A 85 12.86 7.54 9.25
CA ILE A 85 13.04 6.11 8.94
C ILE A 85 14.09 5.52 9.88
N THR A 86 14.05 4.20 10.07
CA THR A 86 15.04 3.53 10.93
C THR A 86 16.43 3.54 10.28
N PRO A 87 17.52 3.52 11.06
CA PRO A 87 18.87 3.42 10.49
C PRO A 87 19.05 2.18 9.60
N GLU A 88 18.36 1.08 9.91
CA GLU A 88 18.38 -0.14 9.10
C GLU A 88 17.65 0.03 7.76
N ALA A 89 16.46 0.62 7.77
CA ALA A 89 15.72 0.92 6.55
C ALA A 89 16.54 1.86 5.65
N PHE A 90 17.19 2.87 6.22
CA PHE A 90 18.05 3.78 5.47
C PHE A 90 19.28 3.07 4.86
N ARG A 91 19.99 2.22 5.63
CA ARG A 91 21.15 1.48 5.12
C ARG A 91 20.82 0.50 3.99
N THR A 92 19.60 -0.03 3.98
CA THR A 92 19.15 -1.01 2.98
C THR A 92 18.38 -0.35 1.83
N MET A 93 18.23 0.98 1.84
CA MET A 93 17.54 1.72 0.79
C MET A 93 18.26 1.56 -0.55
N PRO A 94 17.55 1.14 -1.61
CA PRO A 94 18.14 1.02 -2.94
C PRO A 94 18.67 2.36 -3.45
N ALA A 95 19.91 2.37 -3.95
CA ALA A 95 20.47 3.52 -4.61
C ALA A 95 19.92 3.61 -6.05
N LEU A 96 19.32 4.75 -6.39
CA LEU A 96 18.77 5.02 -7.71
C LEU A 96 19.47 6.23 -8.32
N ALA A 97 19.69 6.20 -9.63
CA ALA A 97 20.13 7.40 -10.32
C ALA A 97 19.00 8.44 -10.30
N PRO A 98 19.31 9.73 -10.07
CA PRO A 98 18.30 10.79 -10.04
C PRO A 98 17.44 10.79 -11.31
N GLY A 99 16.12 10.90 -11.13
CA GLY A 99 15.17 10.97 -12.23
C GLY A 99 14.89 9.65 -12.97
N THR A 100 15.52 8.52 -12.58
CA THR A 100 15.19 7.19 -13.13
C THR A 100 13.75 6.79 -12.83
N VAL A 101 13.27 7.09 -11.63
CA VAL A 101 11.89 6.87 -11.21
C VAL A 101 11.27 8.22 -10.88
N LYS A 102 10.16 8.56 -11.55
CA LYS A 102 9.47 9.84 -11.38
C LYS A 102 8.10 9.64 -10.75
N ARG A 103 7.66 10.61 -9.96
CA ARG A 103 6.27 10.65 -9.51
C ARG A 103 5.35 10.76 -10.73
N SER A 104 4.30 9.95 -10.75
CA SER A 104 3.42 9.80 -11.91
C SER A 104 2.04 9.31 -11.45
N ASP A 105 1.32 10.19 -10.76
CA ASP A 105 -0.01 9.92 -10.24
C ASP A 105 -1.04 9.79 -11.37
N TYR A 106 -2.14 9.10 -11.08
CA TYR A 106 -3.26 8.96 -12.00
C TYR A 106 -4.58 9.09 -11.25
N ARG A 107 -5.34 10.15 -11.54
CA ARG A 107 -6.66 10.44 -10.92
C ARG A 107 -6.63 10.21 -9.40
N ASP A 108 -5.77 10.97 -8.72
CA ASP A 108 -5.53 10.93 -7.27
C ASP A 108 -4.96 9.62 -6.71
N SER A 109 -4.66 8.63 -7.57
CA SER A 109 -3.97 7.41 -7.16
C SER A 109 -2.45 7.63 -7.25
N PRO A 110 -1.71 7.50 -6.14
CA PRO A 110 -0.26 7.61 -6.14
C PRO A 110 0.41 6.62 -7.08
N GLY A 111 1.35 7.14 -7.87
CA GLY A 111 2.08 6.36 -8.84
C GLY A 111 3.51 6.80 -9.06
N TRP A 112 4.32 5.88 -9.56
CA TRP A 112 5.68 6.13 -10.01
C TRP A 112 5.87 5.54 -11.39
N SER A 113 6.58 6.26 -12.26
CA SER A 113 6.90 5.80 -13.61
C SER A 113 8.40 5.64 -13.81
N SER A 114 8.73 4.69 -14.68
CA SER A 114 10.07 4.41 -15.13
C SER A 114 10.00 3.81 -16.53
N GLY A 115 10.54 4.52 -17.52
CA GLY A 115 10.40 4.12 -18.93
C GLY A 115 8.94 4.02 -19.32
N SER A 116 8.56 2.92 -19.97
CA SER A 116 7.18 2.67 -20.46
C SER A 116 6.24 2.07 -19.42
N TYR A 117 6.61 2.06 -18.13
CA TYR A 117 5.77 1.51 -17.06
C TYR A 117 5.48 2.53 -15.97
N ARG A 118 4.20 2.64 -15.61
CA ARG A 118 3.70 3.37 -14.44
C ARG A 118 3.19 2.34 -13.44
N VAL A 119 3.51 2.48 -12.16
CA VAL A 119 3.04 1.57 -11.10
C VAL A 119 2.22 2.37 -10.10
N LEU A 120 0.99 1.96 -9.87
CA LEU A 120 0.11 2.57 -8.87
C LEU A 120 -0.09 1.67 -7.65
N LEU A 121 -0.13 2.25 -6.45
CA LEU A 121 -0.39 1.50 -5.23
C LEU A 121 -1.87 1.12 -5.09
N GLN A 122 -2.12 -0.03 -4.45
CA GLN A 122 -3.45 -0.48 -4.05
C GLN A 122 -3.35 -1.33 -2.78
N SER A 123 -4.08 -0.96 -1.72
CA SER A 123 -4.26 -1.85 -0.59
C SER A 123 -5.34 -2.90 -0.88
N PHE A 124 -5.21 -4.09 -0.32
CA PHE A 124 -6.23 -5.13 -0.40
C PHE A 124 -6.27 -5.98 0.88
N THR A 125 -7.26 -6.86 0.98
CA THR A 125 -7.40 -7.77 2.13
C THR A 125 -6.46 -8.95 1.96
N LEU A 126 -5.68 -9.26 3.00
CA LEU A 126 -4.74 -10.39 3.02
C LEU A 126 -5.41 -11.69 2.53
N GLY A 127 -4.75 -12.40 1.62
CA GLY A 127 -5.23 -13.62 0.97
C GLY A 127 -6.35 -13.42 -0.05
N LYS A 128 -6.71 -12.18 -0.41
CA LYS A 128 -7.80 -11.85 -1.36
C LYS A 128 -7.31 -11.14 -2.62
N ILE A 129 -6.07 -11.37 -3.02
CA ILE A 129 -5.46 -10.77 -4.21
C ILE A 129 -6.21 -11.10 -5.51
N ASP A 130 -6.79 -12.30 -5.64
CA ASP A 130 -7.61 -12.71 -6.80
C ASP A 130 -9.03 -12.13 -6.77
N GLY A 131 -9.48 -11.62 -5.63
CA GLY A 131 -10.83 -11.11 -5.41
C GLY A 131 -10.97 -9.60 -5.58
N ILE A 132 -9.95 -8.90 -6.10
CA ILE A 132 -10.00 -7.44 -6.23
C ILE A 132 -11.01 -7.04 -7.32
N ASN A 133 -12.04 -6.30 -6.91
CA ASN A 133 -12.99 -5.71 -7.84
C ASN A 133 -12.57 -4.28 -8.20
N TRP A 134 -11.81 -4.12 -9.29
CA TRP A 134 -11.31 -2.82 -9.75
C TRP A 134 -12.41 -1.79 -10.00
N ALA A 135 -13.56 -2.23 -10.52
CA ALA A 135 -14.72 -1.37 -10.77
C ALA A 135 -15.32 -0.74 -9.51
N ARG A 136 -15.12 -1.37 -8.34
CA ARG A 136 -15.59 -0.88 -7.04
C ARG A 136 -14.49 -0.18 -6.22
N ARG A 137 -13.24 -0.16 -6.68
CA ARG A 137 -12.13 0.49 -5.95
C ARG A 137 -12.07 1.98 -6.22
N SER A 138 -11.94 2.37 -7.48
CA SER A 138 -12.04 3.75 -7.93
C SER A 138 -12.24 3.80 -9.44
N GLU A 139 -12.68 4.94 -9.95
CA GLU A 139 -12.78 5.14 -11.40
C GLU A 139 -11.41 4.95 -12.07
N ALA A 140 -10.34 5.45 -11.46
CA ALA A 140 -8.98 5.30 -11.92
C ALA A 140 -8.59 3.83 -12.15
N LYS A 141 -8.81 2.99 -11.14
CA LYS A 141 -8.48 1.56 -11.19
C LYS A 141 -9.37 0.81 -12.18
N ARG A 142 -10.66 1.19 -12.29
CA ARG A 142 -11.57 0.64 -13.31
C ARG A 142 -11.05 0.88 -14.72
N VAL A 143 -10.59 2.11 -15.00
CA VAL A 143 -10.09 2.48 -16.33
C VAL A 143 -8.77 1.77 -16.63
N ILE A 144 -7.83 1.69 -15.69
CA ILE A 144 -6.57 0.95 -15.87
C ILE A 144 -6.81 -0.55 -16.08
N ALA A 145 -7.79 -1.13 -15.39
CA ALA A 145 -8.18 -2.52 -15.59
C ALA A 145 -8.84 -2.77 -16.98
N SER A 146 -9.21 -1.71 -17.70
CA SER A 146 -9.67 -1.78 -19.10
C SER A 146 -8.55 -1.51 -20.12
N GLN A 147 -7.33 -1.22 -19.68
CA GLN A 147 -6.21 -1.01 -20.61
C GLN A 147 -5.99 -2.29 -21.44
N LYS A 148 -5.76 -2.14 -22.75
CA LYS A 148 -5.38 -3.27 -23.59
C LYS A 148 -4.04 -3.83 -23.11
N ALA A 149 -3.90 -5.14 -23.12
CA ALA A 149 -2.56 -5.73 -23.04
C ALA A 149 -1.79 -5.23 -24.27
N SER A 150 -0.59 -4.70 -24.08
CA SER A 150 0.23 -3.98 -25.08
C SER A 150 0.63 -4.80 -26.32
N ARG A 151 0.01 -5.96 -26.54
CA ARG A 151 0.20 -6.83 -27.71
C ARG A 151 -1.06 -7.17 -28.48
N ASP A 152 -2.24 -6.86 -27.97
CA ASP A 152 -3.45 -6.94 -28.80
C ASP A 152 -3.60 -5.60 -29.51
N THR A 153 -2.69 -5.32 -30.45
CA THR A 153 -3.06 -4.49 -31.60
C THR A 153 -4.04 -5.35 -32.36
N PRO A 154 -5.35 -5.07 -32.29
CA PRO A 154 -6.31 -5.88 -33.00
C PRO A 154 -5.97 -5.79 -34.50
N LEU A 155 -6.20 -6.87 -35.25
CA LEU A 155 -6.01 -6.86 -36.71
C LEU A 155 -6.87 -5.80 -37.43
N PHE A 156 -7.84 -5.26 -36.69
CA PHE A 156 -8.78 -4.22 -37.06
C PHE A 156 -9.01 -3.33 -35.84
N GLU A 157 -8.90 -2.02 -35.98
CA GLU A 157 -9.25 -1.10 -34.91
C GLU A 157 -10.77 -1.05 -34.71
N ALA A 158 -11.22 -0.61 -33.53
CA ALA A 158 -12.66 -0.47 -33.29
C ALA A 158 -13.31 0.52 -34.26
N GLU A 159 -12.54 1.51 -34.74
CA GLU A 159 -12.95 2.44 -35.80
C GLU A 159 -13.25 1.72 -37.13
N ASP A 160 -12.57 0.62 -37.45
CA ASP A 160 -12.79 -0.17 -38.68
C ASP A 160 -14.19 -0.80 -38.72
N PHE A 161 -14.83 -0.96 -37.56
CA PHE A 161 -16.20 -1.47 -37.42
C PHE A 161 -17.20 -0.40 -36.98
N GLY A 162 -16.81 0.89 -36.95
CA GLY A 162 -17.67 1.98 -36.49
C GLY A 162 -18.05 1.89 -35.01
N LEU A 163 -17.25 1.16 -34.21
CA LEU A 163 -17.44 1.01 -32.78
C LEU A 163 -16.52 1.96 -32.02
N SER A 164 -17.02 2.53 -30.92
CA SER A 164 -16.18 3.35 -30.03
C SER A 164 -15.04 2.50 -29.46
N SER A 165 -13.80 2.92 -29.69
CA SER A 165 -12.61 2.22 -29.18
C SER A 165 -12.64 2.07 -27.66
N PRO A 166 -12.22 0.91 -27.10
CA PRO A 166 -11.97 0.79 -25.68
C PRO A 166 -10.98 1.88 -25.27
N VAL A 167 -11.32 2.66 -24.25
CA VAL A 167 -10.62 3.87 -23.78
C VAL A 167 -9.12 3.81 -24.07
N ASP A 168 -8.70 4.57 -25.07
CA ASP A 168 -7.30 4.82 -25.32
C ASP A 168 -6.76 5.69 -24.18
N LEU A 169 -6.06 5.05 -23.24
CA LEU A 169 -5.46 5.72 -22.11
C LEU A 169 -4.31 6.65 -22.50
N SER A 170 -3.79 6.54 -23.73
CA SER A 170 -2.78 7.45 -24.25
C SER A 170 -3.33 8.87 -24.47
N TYR A 171 -4.65 9.01 -24.63
CA TYR A 171 -5.30 10.31 -24.88
C TYR A 171 -5.70 11.08 -23.63
N VAL A 172 -5.52 10.53 -22.42
CA VAL A 172 -6.09 11.12 -21.20
C VAL A 172 -5.05 11.80 -20.29
N GLU A 173 -3.73 11.53 -20.38
CA GLU A 173 -2.73 12.20 -19.51
C GLU A 173 -1.28 11.90 -19.92
N ASP A 174 -0.31 12.75 -19.52
CA ASP A 174 1.13 12.85 -19.88
C ASP A 174 2.01 11.58 -19.65
N PHE A 175 1.52 10.38 -19.96
CA PHE A 175 2.29 9.15 -19.85
C PHE A 175 1.92 8.15 -20.95
N GLU A 176 2.90 7.88 -21.79
CA GLU A 176 2.82 6.87 -22.83
C GLU A 176 3.41 5.54 -22.31
N GLY A 177 2.55 4.58 -21.98
CA GLY A 177 3.01 3.29 -21.46
C GLY A 177 1.93 2.43 -20.81
N VAL A 178 2.35 1.34 -20.16
CA VAL A 178 1.47 0.40 -19.46
C VAL A 178 1.40 0.77 -17.98
N THR A 179 0.19 0.83 -17.42
CA THR A 179 0.00 1.06 -16.00
C THR A 179 -0.20 -0.25 -15.24
N LEU A 180 0.72 -0.55 -14.34
CA LEU A 180 0.69 -1.70 -13.44
C LEU A 180 0.13 -1.29 -12.08
N VAL A 181 -0.29 -2.30 -11.31
CA VAL A 181 -0.73 -2.13 -9.93
C VAL A 181 0.22 -2.88 -9.01
N ALA A 182 0.76 -2.17 -8.02
CA ALA A 182 1.44 -2.73 -6.86
C ALA A 182 0.40 -2.90 -5.73
N ALA A 183 -0.08 -4.13 -5.56
CA ALA A 183 -1.08 -4.47 -4.56
C ALA A 183 -0.38 -4.91 -3.26
N HIS A 184 -0.73 -4.34 -2.12
CA HIS A 184 -0.13 -4.67 -0.83
C HIS A 184 -1.19 -5.00 0.24
N ALA A 185 -0.88 -5.95 1.11
CA ALA A 185 -1.65 -6.30 2.29
C ALA A 185 -0.72 -6.65 3.45
N HIS A 186 -1.12 -6.27 4.66
CA HIS A 186 -0.37 -6.52 5.89
C HIS A 186 -1.35 -6.59 7.05
N ASP A 187 -1.12 -7.56 7.92
CA ASP A 187 -1.83 -7.79 9.17
C ASP A 187 -0.82 -7.70 10.32
N PRO A 188 -0.87 -6.64 11.16
CA PRO A 188 0.09 -6.47 12.24
C PRO A 188 -0.16 -7.43 13.41
N VAL A 189 -1.36 -8.00 13.54
CA VAL A 189 -1.66 -8.94 14.63
C VAL A 189 -0.93 -10.26 14.40
N THR A 190 -0.97 -10.76 13.17
CA THR A 190 -0.29 -12.01 12.78
C THR A 190 1.12 -11.77 12.24
N GLY A 191 1.47 -10.51 11.93
CA GLY A 191 2.70 -10.13 11.25
C GLY A 191 2.74 -10.57 9.78
N GLN A 192 1.64 -11.07 9.22
CA GLN A 192 1.57 -11.54 7.85
C GLN A 192 1.53 -10.38 6.86
N TYR A 193 2.20 -10.54 5.73
CA TYR A 193 2.16 -9.56 4.66
C TYR A 193 2.36 -10.21 3.30
N GLU A 194 1.86 -9.52 2.29
CA GLU A 194 2.03 -9.88 0.89
C GLU A 194 2.00 -8.62 0.01
N MET A 195 2.79 -8.66 -1.06
CA MET A 195 2.80 -7.64 -2.08
C MET A 195 2.97 -8.29 -3.45
N TYR A 196 2.12 -7.85 -4.36
CA TYR A 196 2.09 -8.29 -5.74
C TYR A 196 2.29 -7.10 -6.66
N ILE A 197 2.88 -7.34 -7.83
CA ILE A 197 2.86 -6.40 -8.94
C ILE A 197 2.28 -7.05 -10.17
N GLY A 198 1.44 -6.35 -10.91
CA GLY A 198 0.80 -6.94 -12.08
C GLY A 198 0.05 -5.97 -12.94
N GLN A 199 -0.40 -6.47 -14.10
CA GLN A 199 -1.32 -5.77 -14.95
C GLN A 199 -2.75 -6.19 -14.60
N SER A 200 -3.55 -5.25 -14.09
CA SER A 200 -4.95 -5.49 -13.74
C SER A 200 -5.81 -5.71 -14.99
N LYS A 201 -6.89 -6.48 -14.83
CA LYS A 201 -7.91 -6.76 -15.84
C LYS A 201 -9.30 -6.64 -15.24
N ASN A 202 -10.25 -6.03 -15.95
CA ASN A 202 -11.65 -6.17 -15.61
C ASN A 202 -12.14 -7.57 -16.04
N PRO A 203 -12.61 -8.42 -15.10
CA PRO A 203 -13.12 -9.74 -15.43
C PRO A 203 -14.33 -9.61 -16.37
N ALA A 204 -14.36 -10.38 -17.46
CA ALA A 204 -15.47 -10.37 -18.41
C ALA A 204 -16.62 -11.26 -17.92
N TYR A 205 -16.28 -12.36 -17.25
CA TYR A 205 -17.22 -13.33 -16.68
C TYR A 205 -16.99 -13.55 -15.18
N ARG A 206 -18.00 -14.10 -14.50
CA ARG A 206 -17.87 -14.50 -13.10
C ARG A 206 -16.85 -15.63 -12.99
N GLY A 207 -15.80 -15.43 -12.20
CA GLY A 207 -14.72 -16.40 -12.00
C GLY A 207 -13.46 -16.10 -12.81
N ASP A 208 -13.50 -15.12 -13.72
CA ASP A 208 -12.30 -14.64 -14.41
C ASP A 208 -11.33 -14.00 -13.42
N SER A 209 -10.04 -14.15 -13.72
CA SER A 209 -8.97 -13.42 -13.04
C SER A 209 -9.16 -11.91 -13.19
N CYS A 210 -8.97 -11.18 -12.08
CA CYS A 210 -8.86 -9.72 -12.09
C CYS A 210 -7.46 -9.22 -12.51
N TRP A 211 -6.59 -10.12 -12.96
CA TRP A 211 -5.23 -9.84 -13.43
C TRP A 211 -5.02 -10.45 -14.82
N GLN A 212 -4.38 -9.71 -15.73
CA GLN A 212 -3.80 -10.30 -16.94
C GLN A 212 -2.60 -11.17 -16.57
N TRP A 213 -1.76 -10.64 -15.69
CA TRP A 213 -0.64 -11.34 -15.06
C TRP A 213 -0.33 -10.64 -13.73
N ARG A 214 0.29 -11.38 -12.79
CA ARG A 214 0.80 -10.86 -11.53
C ARG A 214 2.04 -11.63 -11.12
N GLU A 215 2.89 -10.98 -10.34
CA GLU A 215 4.09 -11.55 -9.71
C GLU A 215 4.04 -11.23 -8.22
N GLU A 216 4.31 -12.22 -7.37
CA GLU A 216 4.55 -12.00 -5.95
C GLU A 216 5.96 -11.45 -5.76
N ILE A 217 6.09 -10.23 -5.20
CA ILE A 217 7.39 -9.58 -5.01
C ILE A 217 7.85 -9.60 -3.55
N LEU A 218 6.91 -9.86 -2.63
CA LEU A 218 7.16 -9.94 -1.21
C LEU A 218 6.03 -10.74 -0.54
N SER A 219 6.38 -11.70 0.29
CA SER A 219 5.46 -12.36 1.21
C SER A 219 6.21 -12.75 2.48
N GLY A 220 5.49 -12.87 3.60
CA GLY A 220 6.09 -13.28 4.86
C GLY A 220 5.14 -13.16 6.05
N GLY A 221 5.71 -13.41 7.23
CA GLY A 221 4.97 -13.61 8.47
C GLY A 221 4.54 -15.07 8.64
N ASN A 222 4.48 -15.53 9.88
CA ASN A 222 4.03 -16.87 10.20
C ASN A 222 2.51 -16.85 10.38
N PRO A 223 1.73 -17.73 9.71
CA PRO A 223 0.34 -17.97 10.07
C PRO A 223 0.33 -18.66 11.43
N SER A 224 0.44 -17.90 12.51
CA SER A 224 0.50 -18.45 13.86
C SER A 224 -0.42 -17.65 14.76
N GLY A 225 -1.72 -17.94 14.66
CA GLY A 225 -2.52 -18.00 15.87
C GLY A 225 -1.96 -19.12 16.74
N GLY A 226 -1.40 -18.77 17.91
CA GLY A 226 -0.99 -19.71 18.95
C GLY A 226 0.52 -19.81 19.15
N THR A 227 1.08 -18.93 19.98
CA THR A 227 1.44 -19.22 21.38
C THR A 227 2.10 -17.96 21.94
N HIS A 228 1.46 -17.37 22.94
CA HIS A 228 2.14 -16.46 23.86
C HIS A 228 3.23 -17.30 24.53
N LEU A 229 4.45 -17.23 24.01
CA LEU A 229 5.61 -17.62 24.79
C LEU A 229 5.76 -16.52 25.82
N ASP A 230 5.17 -16.76 27.00
CA ASP A 230 5.57 -16.09 28.22
C ASP A 230 7.08 -16.28 28.37
N LEU A 231 7.83 -15.27 27.96
CA LEU A 231 9.19 -15.11 28.43
C LEU A 231 9.10 -14.80 29.93
N PRO A 232 9.79 -15.54 30.81
CA PRO A 232 9.92 -15.11 32.18
C PRO A 232 10.74 -13.83 32.17
N SER A 233 10.10 -12.72 32.55
CA SER A 233 10.74 -11.42 32.76
C SER A 233 11.75 -11.51 33.91
N LEU A 234 12.94 -12.03 33.64
CA LEU A 234 14.12 -11.87 34.48
C LEU A 234 14.93 -10.70 33.92
N LEU A 235 14.64 -9.50 34.42
CA LEU A 235 15.62 -8.42 34.44
C LEU A 235 15.84 -7.96 35.89
N PRO A 236 17.10 -7.94 36.37
CA PRO A 236 17.45 -7.28 37.62
C PRO A 236 17.56 -5.77 37.37
N GLY A 237 16.67 -5.02 38.01
CA GLY A 237 16.64 -3.56 37.93
C GLY A 237 15.38 -3.06 38.62
N ASP A 238 15.55 -2.60 39.85
CA ASP A 238 14.52 -2.14 40.76
C ASP A 238 13.62 -1.09 40.09
N ALA A 239 12.37 -1.46 39.81
CA ALA A 239 11.37 -0.53 39.31
C ALA A 239 10.97 0.40 40.46
N ALA A 240 11.14 1.71 40.26
CA ALA A 240 10.72 2.72 41.22
C ALA A 240 9.27 2.47 41.67
N THR A 241 9.09 2.19 42.96
CA THR A 241 7.80 1.96 43.58
C THR A 241 6.93 3.21 43.43
N ARG A 242 5.96 3.17 42.50
CA ARG A 242 4.83 4.10 42.51
C ARG A 242 3.76 3.50 43.42
N ALA A 243 3.86 3.80 44.71
CA ALA A 243 2.70 3.71 45.59
C ALA A 243 1.70 4.76 45.10
N VAL A 244 0.65 4.30 44.43
CA VAL A 244 -0.51 5.11 44.06
C VAL A 244 -1.59 4.75 45.07
N ASP A 245 -2.05 5.73 45.84
CA ASP A 245 -3.24 5.58 46.68
C ASP A 245 -4.45 5.32 45.79
N ASP A 246 -5.18 4.23 46.07
CA ASP A 246 -6.45 3.92 45.42
C ASP A 246 -7.47 5.01 45.75
N ILE A 247 -7.91 5.74 44.72
CA ILE A 247 -9.04 6.66 44.81
C ILE A 247 -10.31 5.89 44.44
N ASP A 248 -11.27 5.82 45.36
CA ASP A 248 -12.59 5.23 45.12
C ASP A 248 -13.34 5.98 44.00
N VAL A 249 -13.47 5.34 42.84
CA VAL A 249 -14.25 5.87 41.72
C VAL A 249 -15.72 5.47 41.89
N ARG A 250 -16.59 6.49 41.96
CA ARG A 250 -18.05 6.31 42.10
C ARG A 250 -18.67 5.93 40.75
N ILE A 251 -19.00 4.65 40.57
CA ILE A 251 -19.72 4.17 39.38
C ILE A 251 -21.16 4.70 39.41
N LYS A 252 -21.58 5.44 38.38
CA LYS A 252 -22.98 5.84 38.17
C LYS A 252 -23.78 4.63 37.69
N THR A 253 -24.69 4.12 38.52
CA THR A 253 -25.70 3.14 38.11
C THR A 253 -26.74 3.77 37.18
N PRO A 254 -27.30 3.02 36.21
CA PRO A 254 -28.32 3.53 35.30
C PRO A 254 -29.63 3.79 36.06
N ASN A 255 -30.15 5.00 35.94
CA ASN A 255 -31.39 5.42 36.58
C ASN A 255 -32.60 4.83 35.81
N THR A 256 -33.13 3.70 36.26
CA THR A 256 -34.41 3.14 35.82
C THR A 256 -35.56 3.98 36.37
N GLY A 257 -35.84 5.10 35.68
CA GLY A 257 -37.00 5.95 35.93
C GLY A 257 -38.31 5.25 35.58
N ARG A 258 -38.84 4.48 36.52
CA ARG A 258 -40.22 3.95 36.51
C ARG A 258 -41.20 5.10 36.78
N ARG A 259 -41.77 5.66 35.71
CA ARG A 259 -42.95 6.54 35.79
C ARG A 259 -44.17 5.72 36.21
N VAL A 260 -44.56 5.83 37.47
CA VAL A 260 -45.93 5.53 37.93
C VAL A 260 -46.65 6.87 37.99
N GLY A 261 -47.49 7.13 37.00
CA GLY A 261 -48.47 8.20 37.04
C GLY A 261 -49.82 7.58 37.38
N ALA A 262 -50.28 7.82 38.62
CA ALA A 262 -51.64 7.58 39.04
C ALA A 262 -52.57 8.61 38.35
N ALA A 263 -53.75 8.15 37.94
CA ALA A 263 -54.88 9.00 37.60
C ALA A 263 -56.05 8.55 38.49
N ASP A 264 -56.51 9.46 39.36
CA ASP A 264 -57.79 9.39 40.06
C ASP A 264 -58.52 10.73 39.79
N ALA A 265 -59.64 10.65 39.08
CA ALA A 265 -60.87 11.47 39.18
C ALA A 265 -61.83 11.09 38.03
#